data_AF-A0A819HCD4-F1
#
_entry.id   AF-A0A819HCD4-F1
#
_cell.length_a   1.000
_cell.length_b   1.000
_cell.length_c   1.000
_cell.angle_alpha   90.00
_cell.angle_beta   90.00
_cell.angle_gamma   90.00
#
_symmetry.space_group_name_H-M   'P 1'
#
loop_
_entity.id
_entity.type
_entity.pdbx_description
1 polymer ?
#
loop_
_entity_poly.entity_id
_entity_poly.type
_entity_poly.pdbx_seq_one_letter_code
_entity_poly.pdbx_strand_id
1 'polypeptide(L)'
;MKTKRSLYSKEALTKAIEEYKNGSTSSELTTKYGIPGSTIRNHKSNSKLKVGGGRPTLLTDQQEQYLVELLINLELVGVRLTKPVVIKLSSEYAQAVSDKDILVGRKWLTKFLQRWKTKLKVLKEKKMEISRRNGFTEDVRVGWYAKLDLILRTNNLKTRPHAIFNCDESGFSDESAGEMVIVSHETKEAYEQSGGSGKCFTTSLMCSNAAGEILPPFIIYSAKSLNPQWTFGGPPGSSYAVSESGWINGHLYVEWFKWFIEHTKNISKPILLIMDNHPSHVGIELIQLAKQHQILLLLLPPNCTHVLQPLDAVTFG
;
A
#
# COMPACT_ATOMS: atom_id res chain seq x y z
N MET A 1 12.80 -6.73 36.73
CA MET A 1 13.85 -5.83 36.22
C MET A 1 14.10 -6.10 34.75
N LYS A 2 13.87 -5.13 33.86
CA LYS A 2 14.26 -5.25 32.45
C LYS A 2 15.79 -5.21 32.37
N THR A 3 16.40 -6.28 31.87
CA THR A 3 17.85 -6.36 31.61
C THR A 3 18.26 -5.22 30.69
N LYS A 4 19.11 -4.30 31.20
CA LYS A 4 19.78 -3.27 30.39
C LYS A 4 20.49 -3.98 29.23
N ARG A 5 20.29 -3.49 28.00
CA ARG A 5 21.00 -3.94 26.79
C ARG A 5 22.50 -3.98 27.06
N SER A 6 23.23 -4.92 26.45
CA SER A 6 24.70 -4.98 26.54
C SER A 6 25.28 -3.62 26.14
N LEU A 7 25.93 -2.93 27.08
CA LEU A 7 26.50 -1.59 26.93
C LEU A 7 27.91 -1.60 26.32
N TYR A 8 28.45 -2.76 25.96
CA TYR A 8 29.82 -2.92 25.48
C TYR A 8 29.88 -3.10 23.96
N SER A 9 30.91 -2.56 23.32
CA SER A 9 31.12 -2.68 21.86
C SER A 9 31.77 -4.01 21.47
N LYS A 10 31.76 -4.33 20.16
CA LYS A 10 32.44 -5.52 19.62
C LYS A 10 33.94 -5.41 19.74
N GLU A 11 34.52 -4.22 19.60
CA GLU A 11 35.95 -4.03 19.85
C GLU A 11 36.31 -4.26 21.33
N ALA A 12 35.50 -3.74 22.25
CA ALA A 12 35.71 -3.93 23.68
C ALA A 12 35.64 -5.41 24.09
N LEU A 13 34.66 -6.16 23.55
CA LEU A 13 34.57 -7.60 23.79
C LEU A 13 35.75 -8.38 23.20
N THR A 14 36.25 -7.99 22.03
CA THR A 14 37.40 -8.65 21.38
C THR A 14 38.65 -8.47 22.22
N LYS A 15 38.96 -7.23 22.64
CA LYS A 15 40.11 -6.92 23.50
C LYS A 15 40.03 -7.62 24.86
N ALA A 16 38.84 -7.64 25.48
CA ALA A 16 38.65 -8.34 26.74
C ALA A 16 38.92 -9.85 26.62
N ILE A 17 38.57 -10.48 25.50
CA ILE A 17 38.82 -11.91 25.29
C ILE A 17 40.29 -12.20 25.01
N GLU A 18 41.00 -11.33 24.30
CA GLU A 18 42.45 -11.44 24.10
C GLU A 18 43.20 -11.33 25.44
N GLU A 19 42.89 -10.32 26.26
CA GLU A 19 43.48 -10.19 27.59
C GLU A 19 43.13 -11.37 28.52
N TYR A 20 41.91 -11.89 28.42
CA TYR A 20 41.50 -13.09 29.16
C TYR A 20 42.28 -14.34 28.74
N LYS A 21 42.60 -14.47 27.45
CA LYS A 21 43.45 -15.56 26.93
C LYS A 21 44.91 -15.41 27.35
N ASN A 22 45.37 -14.17 27.53
CA ASN A 22 46.72 -13.84 27.98
C ASN A 22 46.90 -13.89 29.51
N GLY A 23 45.89 -14.34 30.25
CA GLY A 23 46.00 -14.67 31.68
C GLY A 23 45.31 -13.70 32.64
N SER A 24 44.72 -12.60 32.17
CA SER A 24 43.94 -11.70 33.03
C SER A 24 42.68 -12.37 33.58
N THR A 25 42.26 -11.99 34.79
CA THR A 25 41.08 -12.60 35.41
C THR A 25 39.78 -11.99 34.87
N SER A 26 38.70 -12.76 34.88
CA SER A 26 37.39 -12.25 34.42
C SER A 26 36.87 -11.08 35.28
N SER A 27 37.33 -10.95 36.54
CA SER A 27 36.96 -9.86 37.44
C SER A 27 37.65 -8.54 37.07
N GLU A 28 38.96 -8.59 36.78
CA GLU A 28 39.74 -7.45 36.28
C GLU A 28 39.13 -6.88 34.99
N LEU A 29 38.79 -7.78 34.05
CA LEU A 29 38.24 -7.39 32.76
C LEU A 29 36.80 -6.90 32.86
N THR A 30 36.03 -7.39 33.83
CA THR A 30 34.69 -6.85 34.13
C THR A 30 34.80 -5.39 34.59
N THR A 31 35.79 -5.10 35.45
CA THR A 31 36.03 -3.74 35.96
C THR A 31 36.56 -2.82 34.85
N LYS A 32 37.49 -3.31 34.02
CA LYS A 32 38.15 -2.55 32.96
C LYS A 32 37.22 -2.24 31.77
N TYR A 33 36.42 -3.20 31.34
CA TYR A 33 35.62 -3.11 30.11
C TYR A 33 34.11 -2.98 30.36
N GLY A 34 33.64 -3.11 31.61
CA GLY A 34 32.22 -3.10 31.95
C GLY A 34 31.45 -4.31 31.39
N ILE A 35 32.15 -5.40 31.07
CA ILE A 35 31.59 -6.62 30.46
C ILE A 35 31.40 -7.67 31.57
N PRO A 36 30.19 -8.25 31.75
CA PRO A 36 30.00 -9.30 32.74
C PRO A 36 30.98 -10.46 32.56
N GLY A 37 31.67 -10.88 33.62
CA GLY A 37 32.66 -11.97 33.56
C GLY A 37 32.11 -13.31 33.06
N SER A 38 30.80 -13.54 33.15
CA SER A 38 30.14 -14.69 32.51
C SER A 38 30.14 -14.59 30.97
N THR A 39 29.96 -13.39 30.41
CA THR A 39 30.05 -13.14 28.96
C THR A 39 31.47 -13.39 28.44
N ILE A 40 32.50 -12.90 29.13
CA ILE A 40 33.90 -13.10 28.75
C ILE A 40 34.23 -14.60 28.71
N ARG A 41 33.83 -15.34 29.75
CA ARG A 41 34.02 -16.81 29.83
C ARG A 41 33.28 -17.56 28.71
N ASN A 42 32.03 -17.20 28.44
CA ASN A 42 31.22 -17.85 27.41
C ASN A 42 31.76 -17.62 25.99
N HIS A 43 32.46 -16.51 25.75
CA HIS A 43 33.06 -16.21 24.45
C HIS A 43 34.52 -16.67 24.30
N LYS A 44 35.13 -17.29 25.33
CA LYS A 44 36.51 -17.82 25.26
C LYS A 44 36.72 -18.82 24.11
N SER A 45 35.76 -19.71 23.91
CA SER A 45 35.81 -20.81 22.93
C SER A 45 35.01 -20.53 21.65
N ASN A 46 34.34 -19.38 21.56
CA ASN A 46 33.40 -19.11 20.47
C ASN A 46 34.05 -18.24 19.39
N SER A 47 34.26 -18.80 18.20
CA SER A 47 34.90 -18.10 17.06
C SER A 47 34.07 -16.92 16.53
N LYS A 48 32.76 -16.89 16.82
CA LYS A 48 31.86 -15.80 16.43
C LYS A 48 31.47 -14.97 17.66
N LEU A 49 32.17 -13.86 17.86
CA LEU A 49 31.83 -12.86 18.87
C LEU A 49 30.48 -12.19 18.53
N LYS A 50 29.48 -12.43 19.37
CA LYS A 50 28.16 -11.79 19.29
C LYS A 50 28.06 -10.72 20.37
N VAL A 51 27.95 -9.48 19.95
CA VAL A 51 27.61 -8.36 20.84
C VAL A 51 26.16 -7.99 20.59
N GLY A 52 25.36 -7.87 21.66
CA GLY A 52 23.92 -7.65 21.58
C GLY A 52 23.12 -8.89 21.99
N GLY A 53 22.27 -8.73 23.00
CA GLY A 53 21.33 -9.75 23.45
C GLY A 53 20.04 -9.73 22.63
N GLY A 54 19.82 -10.73 21.79
CA GLY A 54 18.55 -10.97 21.11
C GLY A 54 18.70 -11.71 19.79
N ARG A 55 17.58 -12.27 19.31
CA ARG A 55 17.47 -12.74 17.92
C ARG A 55 17.67 -11.54 16.98
N PRO A 56 18.45 -11.66 15.89
CA PRO A 56 18.61 -10.59 14.92
C PRO A 56 17.24 -10.10 14.43
N THR A 57 17.18 -8.82 14.03
CA THR A 57 16.01 -8.28 13.35
C THR A 57 15.76 -9.04 12.05
N LEU A 58 14.50 -9.04 11.62
CA LEU A 58 14.12 -9.70 10.38
C LEU A 58 14.81 -9.07 9.17
N LEU A 59 14.86 -7.74 9.14
CA LEU A 59 15.50 -6.92 8.13
C LEU A 59 16.80 -6.35 8.69
N THR A 60 17.79 -6.14 7.82
CA THR A 60 19.02 -5.41 8.17
C THR A 60 18.71 -3.93 8.42
N ASP A 61 19.61 -3.21 9.07
CA ASP A 61 19.42 -1.77 9.33
C ASP A 61 19.24 -0.97 8.02
N GLN A 62 19.96 -1.35 6.96
CA GLN A 62 19.85 -0.74 5.63
C GLN A 62 18.50 -1.04 4.96
N GLN A 63 17.99 -2.28 5.09
CA GLN A 63 16.68 -2.66 4.58
C GLN A 63 15.56 -1.94 5.34
N GLU A 64 15.68 -1.82 6.67
CA GLU A 64 14.72 -1.04 7.47
C GLU A 64 14.75 0.44 7.09
N GLN A 65 15.94 1.01 6.84
CA GLN A 65 16.05 2.40 6.40
C GLN A 65 15.33 2.62 5.07
N TYR A 66 15.55 1.75 4.09
CA TYR A 66 14.83 1.81 2.80
C TYR A 66 13.31 1.71 3.00
N LEU A 67 12.85 0.80 3.87
CA LEU A 67 11.42 0.68 4.18
C LEU A 67 10.86 1.95 4.83
N VAL A 68 11.60 2.63 5.70
CA VAL A 68 11.20 3.92 6.28
C VAL A 68 11.06 4.99 5.19
N GLU A 69 12.04 5.09 4.30
CA GLU A 69 12.01 6.03 3.17
C GLU A 69 10.84 5.73 2.23
N LEU A 70 10.58 4.46 1.95
CA LEU A 70 9.41 4.02 1.19
C LEU A 70 8.10 4.45 1.85
N LEU A 71 7.93 4.22 3.16
CA LEU A 71 6.73 4.62 3.88
C LEU A 71 6.53 6.15 3.85
N ILE A 72 7.61 6.93 4.00
CA ILE A 72 7.53 8.39 3.89
C ILE A 72 7.09 8.80 2.48
N ASN A 73 7.67 8.20 1.43
CA ASN A 73 7.28 8.47 0.06
C ASN A 73 5.82 8.09 -0.23
N LEU A 74 5.34 6.98 0.35
CA LEU A 74 3.95 6.56 0.24
C LEU A 74 3.00 7.55 0.93
N GLU A 75 3.36 8.07 2.11
CA GLU A 75 2.61 9.15 2.76
C GLU A 75 2.58 10.42 1.88
N LEU A 76 3.70 10.77 1.23
CA LEU A 76 3.79 11.94 0.36
C LEU A 76 2.84 11.86 -0.83
N VAL A 77 2.73 10.68 -1.47
CA VAL A 77 1.78 10.46 -2.58
C VAL A 77 0.33 10.25 -2.11
N GLY A 78 0.09 10.21 -0.80
CA GLY A 78 -1.24 10.22 -0.19
C GLY A 78 -1.72 8.87 0.35
N VAL A 79 -0.89 7.83 0.36
CA VAL A 79 -1.29 6.49 0.85
C VAL A 79 -1.70 6.55 2.32
N ARG A 80 -2.85 5.97 2.64
CA ARG A 80 -3.29 5.82 4.03
C ARG A 80 -2.56 4.66 4.74
N LEU A 81 -1.46 4.98 5.41
CA LEU A 81 -0.59 4.03 6.11
C LEU A 81 -1.15 3.54 7.47
N THR A 82 -2.27 2.82 7.42
CA THR A 82 -2.80 2.12 8.61
C THR A 82 -1.87 0.98 9.06
N LYS A 83 -1.96 0.54 10.32
CA LYS A 83 -1.14 -0.58 10.82
C LYS A 83 -1.26 -1.85 9.96
N PRO A 84 -2.47 -2.28 9.51
CA PRO A 84 -2.60 -3.39 8.58
C PRO A 84 -1.87 -3.17 7.25
N VAL A 85 -1.98 -1.97 6.66
CA VAL A 85 -1.30 -1.61 5.40
C VAL A 85 0.22 -1.66 5.57
N VAL A 86 0.76 -1.07 6.65
CA VAL A 86 2.21 -1.11 6.91
C VAL A 86 2.68 -2.56 7.12
N ILE A 87 1.90 -3.39 7.81
CA ILE A 87 2.20 -4.82 7.98
C ILE A 87 2.22 -5.56 6.63
N LYS A 88 1.22 -5.33 5.77
CA LYS A 88 1.15 -5.88 4.42
C LYS A 88 2.40 -5.52 3.62
N LEU A 89 2.66 -4.21 3.45
CA LEU A 89 3.80 -3.70 2.70
C LEU A 89 5.15 -4.18 3.24
N SER A 90 5.30 -4.22 4.56
CA SER A 90 6.52 -4.72 5.20
C SER A 90 6.71 -6.23 5.00
N SER A 91 5.63 -7.01 4.90
CA SER A 91 5.69 -8.44 4.62
C SER A 91 6.07 -8.69 3.16
N GLU A 92 5.41 -7.99 2.23
CA GLU A 92 5.74 -8.04 0.80
C GLU A 92 7.19 -7.63 0.56
N TYR A 93 7.65 -6.54 1.20
CA TYR A 93 9.05 -6.11 1.12
C TYR A 93 10.01 -7.16 1.70
N ALA A 94 9.68 -7.74 2.86
CA ALA A 94 10.51 -8.77 3.48
C ALA A 94 10.62 -10.02 2.60
N GLN A 95 9.52 -10.47 2.00
CA GLN A 95 9.52 -11.58 1.03
C GLN A 95 10.42 -11.26 -0.16
N ALA A 96 10.28 -10.07 -0.74
CA ALA A 96 11.05 -9.63 -1.91
C ALA A 96 12.57 -9.55 -1.67
N VAL A 97 13.02 -9.30 -0.45
CA VAL A 97 14.47 -9.17 -0.13
C VAL A 97 15.09 -10.41 0.51
N SER A 98 14.30 -11.43 0.84
CA SER A 98 14.80 -12.60 1.59
C SER A 98 14.50 -13.95 0.96
N ASP A 99 13.78 -13.99 -0.17
CA ASP A 99 13.36 -15.21 -0.89
C ASP A 99 12.70 -16.26 0.03
N LYS A 100 12.09 -15.79 1.12
CA LYS A 100 11.43 -16.60 2.13
C LYS A 100 10.02 -16.07 2.30
N ASP A 101 9.08 -16.98 2.52
CA ASP A 101 7.73 -16.59 2.88
C ASP A 101 7.70 -16.03 4.31
N ILE A 102 7.84 -14.72 4.42
CA ILE A 102 7.96 -14.00 5.69
C ILE A 102 6.80 -13.03 5.84
N LEU A 103 5.97 -13.31 6.84
CA LEU A 103 4.91 -12.41 7.27
C LEU A 103 5.34 -11.65 8.53
N VAL A 104 5.33 -10.32 8.47
CA VAL A 104 5.59 -9.50 9.66
C VAL A 104 4.35 -9.39 10.52
N GLY A 105 4.51 -9.63 11.82
CA GLY A 105 3.40 -9.53 12.77
C GLY A 105 3.30 -8.16 13.45
N ARG A 106 2.19 -7.93 14.17
CA ARG A 106 1.99 -6.73 15.02
C ARG A 106 3.15 -6.48 16.00
N LYS A 107 3.73 -7.54 16.56
CA LYS A 107 4.89 -7.45 17.47
C LYS A 107 6.14 -6.90 16.77
N TRP A 108 6.36 -7.26 15.51
CA TRP A 108 7.45 -6.72 14.72
C TRP A 108 7.23 -5.22 14.47
N LEU A 109 6.02 -4.83 14.05
CA LEU A 109 5.66 -3.44 13.80
C LEU A 109 5.89 -2.56 15.03
N THR A 110 5.47 -3.00 16.22
CA THR A 110 5.71 -2.24 17.46
C THR A 110 7.19 -2.00 17.71
N LYS A 111 8.04 -3.02 17.49
CA LYS A 111 9.49 -2.89 17.69
C LYS A 111 10.14 -2.03 16.60
N PHE A 112 9.68 -2.15 15.35
CA PHE A 112 10.12 -1.33 14.21
C PHE A 112 9.85 0.15 14.47
N LEU A 113 8.62 0.51 14.85
CA LEU A 113 8.24 1.88 15.20
C LEU A 113 9.03 2.41 16.41
N GLN A 114 9.37 1.55 17.38
CA GLN A 114 10.21 1.96 18.50
C GLN A 114 11.65 2.27 18.08
N ARG A 115 12.22 1.51 17.13
CA ARG A 115 13.55 1.78 16.56
C ARG A 115 13.56 3.09 15.78
N TRP A 116 12.55 3.30 14.95
CA TRP A 116 12.46 4.44 14.02
C TRP A 116 11.59 5.60 14.52
N LYS A 117 11.43 5.75 15.85
CA LYS A 117 10.58 6.78 16.48
C LYS A 117 10.98 8.23 16.16
N THR A 118 12.20 8.45 15.68
CA THR A 118 12.72 9.77 15.27
C THR A 118 12.26 10.14 13.84
N LYS A 119 11.82 9.16 13.06
CA LYS A 119 11.36 9.34 11.67
C LYS A 119 9.87 9.06 11.51
N LEU A 120 9.33 8.13 12.28
CA LEU A 120 7.93 7.69 12.19
C LEU A 120 7.21 7.93 13.52
N LYS A 121 5.94 8.34 13.44
CA LYS A 121 5.03 8.47 14.59
C LYS A 121 3.68 7.85 14.28
N VAL A 122 3.02 7.33 15.32
CA VAL A 122 1.65 6.85 15.21
C VAL A 122 0.71 7.92 15.71
N LEU A 123 -0.21 8.36 14.86
CA LEU A 123 -1.27 9.29 15.22
C LEU A 123 -2.63 8.62 15.12
N LYS A 124 -3.57 9.06 15.97
CA LYS A 124 -4.98 8.70 15.85
C LYS A 124 -5.63 9.68 14.89
N GLU A 125 -6.21 9.16 13.81
CA GLU A 125 -7.01 9.97 12.88
C GLU A 125 -8.18 10.61 13.65
N LYS A 126 -8.43 11.89 13.41
CA LYS A 126 -9.61 12.58 13.94
C LYS A 126 -10.79 12.21 13.06
N LYS A 127 -11.89 11.71 13.65
CA LYS A 127 -13.16 11.54 12.94
C LYS A 127 -13.72 12.93 12.63
N MET A 128 -14.03 13.20 11.36
CA MET A 128 -14.83 14.37 10.96
C MET A 128 -16.26 13.92 10.68
N GLU A 129 -17.25 14.67 11.14
CA GLU A 129 -18.65 14.42 10.80
C GLU A 129 -18.94 14.73 9.33
N ILE A 130 -19.83 13.91 8.75
CA ILE A 130 -20.32 14.01 7.38
C ILE A 130 -21.03 15.34 7.09
N SER A 131 -21.60 16.00 8.11
CA SER A 131 -22.23 17.33 8.02
C SER A 131 -21.27 18.45 7.59
N ARG A 132 -19.96 18.20 7.58
CA ARG A 132 -18.92 19.10 7.01
C ARG A 132 -18.54 18.76 5.56
N ARG A 133 -19.32 17.93 4.83
CA ARG A 133 -19.07 17.63 3.41
C ARG A 133 -18.96 18.88 2.52
N ASN A 134 -19.69 19.95 2.83
CA ASN A 134 -19.58 21.23 2.09
C ASN A 134 -18.37 22.09 2.51
N GLY A 135 -17.60 21.65 3.50
CA GLY A 135 -16.48 22.39 4.11
C GLY A 135 -15.38 21.47 4.61
N PHE A 136 -14.95 20.52 3.77
CA PHE A 136 -13.69 19.81 3.97
C PHE A 136 -12.56 20.85 3.98
N THR A 137 -11.71 20.84 5.01
CA THR A 137 -10.72 21.91 5.28
C THR A 137 -9.96 22.27 4.00
N GLU A 138 -10.14 23.51 3.54
CA GLU A 138 -9.45 24.13 2.39
C GLU A 138 -8.01 23.62 2.27
N ASP A 139 -7.30 23.55 3.41
CA ASP A 139 -5.93 23.08 3.57
C ASP A 139 -5.62 21.70 2.95
N VAL A 140 -6.52 20.70 3.07
CA VAL A 140 -6.24 19.36 2.52
C VAL A 140 -6.41 19.37 1.00
N ARG A 141 -7.43 20.07 0.49
CA ARG A 141 -7.66 20.23 -0.94
C ARG A 141 -6.54 21.07 -1.57
N VAL A 142 -6.22 22.21 -0.96
CA VAL A 142 -5.10 23.07 -1.34
C VAL A 142 -3.79 22.30 -1.29
N GLY A 143 -3.55 21.52 -0.24
CA GLY A 143 -2.37 20.67 -0.12
C GLY A 143 -2.27 19.62 -1.22
N TRP A 144 -3.38 18.97 -1.58
CA TRP A 144 -3.41 18.01 -2.68
C TRP A 144 -3.18 18.68 -4.04
N TYR A 145 -3.86 19.79 -4.33
CA TYR A 145 -3.62 20.54 -5.56
C TYR A 145 -2.21 21.11 -5.64
N ALA A 146 -1.62 21.54 -4.52
CA ALA A 146 -0.22 21.97 -4.48
C ALA A 146 0.73 20.82 -4.84
N LYS A 147 0.45 19.59 -4.38
CA LYS A 147 1.21 18.40 -4.80
C LYS A 147 1.01 18.07 -6.28
N LEU A 148 -0.24 18.08 -6.76
CA LEU A 148 -0.55 17.86 -8.17
C LEU A 148 0.22 18.85 -9.03
N ASP A 149 0.10 20.13 -8.73
CA ASP A 149 0.76 21.20 -9.48
C ASP A 149 2.29 21.11 -9.40
N LEU A 150 2.87 20.73 -8.26
CA LEU A 150 4.31 20.43 -8.15
C LEU A 150 4.73 19.28 -9.08
N ILE A 151 3.98 18.17 -9.10
CA ILE A 151 4.22 17.03 -9.99
C ILE A 151 4.13 17.48 -11.45
N LEU A 152 3.08 18.23 -11.80
CA LEU A 152 2.85 18.69 -13.17
C LEU A 152 3.97 19.60 -13.68
N ARG A 153 4.45 20.53 -12.84
CA ARG A 153 5.56 21.43 -13.19
C ARG A 153 6.89 20.70 -13.30
N THR A 154 7.24 19.91 -12.29
CA THR A 154 8.56 19.24 -12.20
C THR A 154 8.76 18.23 -13.33
N ASN A 155 7.68 17.67 -13.86
CA ASN A 155 7.71 16.64 -14.90
C ASN A 155 7.25 17.14 -16.28
N ASN A 156 7.05 18.46 -16.46
CA ASN A 156 6.58 19.08 -17.70
C ASN A 156 5.27 18.46 -18.24
N LEU A 157 4.34 18.09 -17.36
CA LEU A 157 3.08 17.43 -17.74
C LEU A 157 1.97 18.42 -18.09
N LYS A 158 2.10 19.71 -17.73
CA LYS A 158 1.09 20.74 -18.04
C LYS A 158 0.77 20.86 -19.55
N THR A 159 1.74 20.56 -20.41
CA THR A 159 1.61 20.59 -21.87
C THR A 159 1.36 19.21 -22.48
N ARG A 160 1.17 18.17 -21.65
CA ARG A 160 1.04 16.77 -22.06
C ARG A 160 -0.22 16.12 -21.46
N PRO A 161 -1.43 16.60 -21.84
CA PRO A 161 -2.68 16.08 -21.28
C PRO A 161 -2.89 14.58 -21.54
N HIS A 162 -2.37 14.07 -22.66
CA HIS A 162 -2.38 12.65 -23.01
C HIS A 162 -1.55 11.76 -22.04
N ALA A 163 -0.69 12.34 -21.22
CA ALA A 163 0.14 11.65 -20.22
C ALA A 163 -0.38 11.80 -18.79
N ILE A 164 -1.56 12.38 -18.60
CA ILE A 164 -2.21 12.54 -17.29
C ILE A 164 -3.48 11.70 -17.31
N PHE A 165 -3.49 10.61 -16.57
CA PHE A 165 -4.59 9.66 -16.48
C PHE A 165 -5.31 9.74 -15.15
N ASN A 166 -6.59 9.43 -15.18
CA ASN A 166 -7.40 9.12 -14.01
C ASN A 166 -8.08 7.76 -14.19
N CYS A 167 -8.09 6.95 -13.15
CA CYS A 167 -8.81 5.69 -13.13
C CYS A 167 -9.69 5.57 -11.89
N ASP A 168 -10.78 4.83 -12.04
CA ASP A 168 -11.76 4.60 -10.99
C ASP A 168 -12.63 3.37 -11.29
N GLU A 169 -13.20 2.78 -10.25
CA GLU A 169 -14.07 1.61 -10.35
C GLU A 169 -15.54 1.98 -10.27
N SER A 170 -16.34 1.42 -11.17
CA SER A 170 -17.81 1.45 -11.08
C SER A 170 -18.37 0.04 -10.99
N GLY A 171 -19.25 -0.16 -10.03
CA GLY A 171 -19.90 -1.43 -9.74
C GLY A 171 -21.31 -1.49 -10.27
N PHE A 172 -21.62 -2.54 -11.03
CA PHE A 172 -22.93 -2.80 -11.60
C PHE A 172 -23.52 -4.04 -10.92
N SER A 173 -24.74 -3.89 -10.42
CA SER A 173 -25.53 -5.00 -9.89
C SER A 173 -26.45 -5.51 -11.00
N ASP A 174 -26.53 -6.85 -11.14
CA ASP A 174 -27.52 -7.48 -12.03
C ASP A 174 -28.94 -7.46 -11.42
N GLU A 175 -29.10 -6.98 -10.19
CA GLU A 175 -30.41 -6.80 -9.55
C GLU A 175 -31.13 -5.56 -10.11
N SER A 176 -32.37 -5.71 -10.56
CA SER A 176 -33.28 -4.60 -10.80
C SER A 176 -33.44 -3.80 -9.51
N ALA A 177 -33.20 -2.49 -9.57
CA ALA A 177 -33.74 -1.62 -8.54
C ALA A 177 -35.27 -1.72 -8.66
N GLY A 178 -35.95 -2.21 -7.62
CA GLY A 178 -37.39 -2.39 -7.66
C GLY A 178 -38.11 -1.13 -8.13
N GLU A 179 -39.13 -1.31 -8.97
CA GLU A 179 -39.88 -0.17 -9.51
C GLU A 179 -40.84 0.42 -8.47
N MET A 180 -41.13 1.71 -8.60
CA MET A 180 -42.20 2.35 -7.85
C MET A 180 -43.54 1.79 -8.33
N VAL A 181 -44.14 0.89 -7.54
CA VAL A 181 -45.44 0.28 -7.84
C VAL A 181 -46.59 1.01 -7.15
N ILE A 182 -47.71 1.13 -7.85
CA ILE A 182 -48.95 1.66 -7.29
C ILE A 182 -49.69 0.49 -6.63
N VAL A 183 -49.91 0.58 -5.32
CA VAL A 183 -50.61 -0.43 -4.52
C VAL A 183 -51.78 0.19 -3.77
N SER A 184 -52.69 -0.64 -3.23
CA SER A 184 -53.80 -0.12 -2.44
C SER A 184 -53.27 0.51 -1.14
N HIS A 185 -54.02 1.46 -0.58
CA HIS A 185 -53.65 2.13 0.67
C HIS A 185 -53.49 1.15 1.86
N GLU A 186 -54.09 -0.03 1.77
CA GLU A 186 -54.01 -1.08 2.80
C GLU A 186 -52.77 -1.98 2.64
N THR A 187 -52.11 -1.95 1.47
CA THR A 187 -50.89 -2.71 1.21
C THR A 187 -49.72 -2.10 1.98
N LYS A 188 -49.13 -2.86 2.90
CA LYS A 188 -47.98 -2.42 3.71
C LYS A 188 -46.64 -2.58 3.01
N GLU A 189 -46.50 -3.62 2.19
CA GLU A 189 -45.25 -4.00 1.53
C GLU A 189 -45.56 -4.55 0.13
N ALA A 190 -44.73 -4.18 -0.84
CA ALA A 190 -44.75 -4.71 -2.19
C ALA A 190 -43.41 -5.39 -2.46
N TYR A 191 -43.44 -6.56 -3.10
CA TYR A 191 -42.24 -7.34 -3.35
C TYR A 191 -42.10 -7.61 -4.85
N GLU A 192 -40.89 -7.45 -5.35
CA GLU A 192 -40.47 -8.01 -6.62
C GLU A 192 -39.91 -9.42 -6.38
N GLN A 193 -40.31 -10.39 -7.20
CA GLN A 193 -39.77 -11.73 -7.12
C GLN A 193 -38.44 -11.80 -7.86
N SER A 194 -37.33 -11.73 -7.14
CA SER A 194 -35.98 -11.90 -7.69
C SER A 194 -35.61 -13.39 -7.81
N GLY A 195 -35.17 -13.83 -9.00
CA GLY A 195 -34.87 -15.23 -9.29
C GLY A 195 -33.51 -15.78 -8.82
N GLY A 196 -32.71 -15.02 -8.06
CA GLY A 196 -31.34 -15.38 -7.70
C GLY A 196 -31.02 -15.19 -6.22
N SER A 197 -30.25 -16.12 -5.64
CA SER A 197 -29.79 -16.08 -4.24
C SER A 197 -28.43 -15.40 -4.04
N GLY A 198 -27.89 -14.72 -5.06
CA GLY A 198 -26.53 -14.18 -5.02
C GLY A 198 -26.40 -12.88 -5.78
N LYS A 199 -25.84 -11.88 -5.10
CA LYS A 199 -25.39 -10.60 -5.65
C LYS A 199 -24.35 -10.85 -6.74
N CYS A 200 -24.75 -10.99 -8.00
CA CYS A 200 -23.80 -10.90 -9.10
C CYS A 200 -23.43 -9.44 -9.27
N PHE A 201 -22.15 -9.16 -9.00
CA PHE A 201 -21.58 -7.83 -9.11
C PHE A 201 -20.58 -7.85 -10.26
N THR A 202 -20.72 -6.91 -11.19
CA THR A 202 -19.75 -6.69 -12.26
C THR A 202 -19.04 -5.38 -11.97
N THR A 203 -17.73 -5.41 -11.79
CA THR A 203 -16.94 -4.18 -11.61
C THR A 203 -16.30 -3.81 -12.94
N SER A 204 -16.51 -2.58 -13.41
CA SER A 204 -15.76 -2.00 -14.52
C SER A 204 -14.74 -1.02 -13.96
N LEU A 205 -13.46 -1.27 -14.22
CA LEU A 205 -12.41 -0.29 -13.98
C LEU A 205 -12.19 0.50 -15.27
N MET A 206 -12.49 1.79 -15.20
CA MET A 206 -12.34 2.72 -16.32
C MET A 206 -11.13 3.62 -16.12
N CYS A 207 -10.49 3.99 -17.21
CA CYS A 207 -9.32 4.86 -17.20
C CYS A 207 -9.37 5.80 -18.39
N SER A 208 -9.16 7.09 -18.15
CA SER A 208 -9.15 8.12 -19.19
C SER A 208 -8.01 9.10 -18.95
N ASN A 209 -7.62 9.84 -19.98
CA ASN A 209 -6.63 10.90 -19.86
C ASN A 209 -7.23 12.30 -19.96
N ALA A 210 -6.45 13.30 -19.58
CA ALA A 210 -6.85 14.70 -19.63
C ALA A 210 -7.00 15.26 -21.06
N ALA A 211 -6.66 14.49 -22.10
CA ALA A 211 -6.96 14.83 -23.49
C ALA A 211 -8.35 14.33 -23.93
N GLY A 212 -9.05 13.59 -23.07
CA GLY A 212 -10.39 13.04 -23.33
C GLY A 212 -10.38 11.64 -23.93
N GLU A 213 -9.22 10.98 -24.04
CA GLU A 213 -9.13 9.61 -24.53
C GLU A 213 -9.48 8.64 -23.39
N ILE A 214 -10.39 7.71 -23.67
CA ILE A 214 -10.82 6.67 -22.73
C ILE A 214 -10.17 5.36 -23.17
N LEU A 215 -9.44 4.71 -22.26
CA LEU A 215 -8.89 3.38 -22.51
C LEU A 215 -10.03 2.33 -22.44
N PRO A 216 -9.90 1.19 -23.15
CA PRO A 216 -10.90 0.13 -23.05
C PRO A 216 -11.10 -0.32 -21.60
N PRO A 217 -12.32 -0.70 -21.19
CA PRO A 217 -12.58 -1.07 -19.80
C PRO A 217 -11.89 -2.38 -19.41
N PHE A 218 -11.58 -2.48 -18.12
CA PHE A 218 -11.18 -3.73 -17.49
C PHE A 218 -12.34 -4.24 -16.64
N ILE A 219 -12.97 -5.31 -17.10
CA ILE A 219 -14.25 -5.81 -16.57
C ILE A 219 -14.00 -7.02 -15.69
N ILE A 220 -14.59 -7.02 -14.50
CA ILE A 220 -14.45 -8.08 -13.50
C ILE A 220 -15.84 -8.65 -13.20
N TYR A 221 -16.06 -9.91 -13.54
CA TYR A 221 -17.31 -10.61 -13.21
C TYR A 221 -17.22 -11.34 -11.88
N SER A 222 -18.34 -11.41 -11.17
CA SER A 222 -18.50 -12.28 -9.99
C SER A 222 -18.59 -13.75 -10.41
N ALA A 223 -17.45 -14.44 -10.45
CA ALA A 223 -17.39 -15.86 -10.83
C ALA A 223 -16.10 -16.55 -10.37
N LYS A 224 -16.11 -17.88 -10.38
CA LYS A 224 -14.92 -18.72 -10.17
C LYS A 224 -14.06 -18.89 -11.43
N SER A 225 -14.68 -18.79 -12.60
CA SER A 225 -14.01 -18.90 -13.91
C SER A 225 -14.72 -18.03 -14.92
N LEU A 226 -13.97 -17.50 -15.88
CA LEU A 226 -14.52 -16.68 -16.96
C LEU A 226 -15.25 -17.56 -17.98
N ASN A 227 -16.51 -17.28 -18.26
CA ASN A 227 -17.20 -17.85 -19.42
C ASN A 227 -16.85 -17.01 -20.67
N PRO A 228 -16.26 -17.60 -21.73
CA PRO A 228 -15.92 -16.88 -22.95
C PRO A 228 -17.11 -16.19 -23.63
N GLN A 229 -18.34 -16.67 -23.42
CA GLN A 229 -19.53 -16.03 -23.97
C GLN A 229 -19.80 -14.64 -23.38
N TRP A 230 -19.37 -14.38 -22.14
CA TRP A 230 -19.58 -13.08 -21.48
C TRP A 230 -18.74 -11.96 -22.10
N THR A 231 -17.69 -12.29 -22.85
CA THR A 231 -16.82 -11.31 -23.49
C THR A 231 -17.27 -10.96 -24.92
N PHE A 232 -18.27 -11.69 -25.44
CA PHE A 232 -18.76 -11.48 -26.81
C PHE A 232 -19.57 -10.19 -26.91
N GLY A 233 -19.22 -9.34 -27.88
CA GLY A 233 -19.93 -8.08 -28.14
C GLY A 233 -19.59 -6.94 -27.16
N GLY A 234 -18.66 -7.13 -26.22
CA GLY A 234 -18.18 -6.05 -25.37
C GLY A 234 -17.25 -5.08 -26.10
N PRO A 235 -16.88 -3.94 -25.46
CA PRO A 235 -16.12 -2.89 -26.13
C PRO A 235 -14.78 -3.40 -26.67
N PRO A 236 -14.36 -2.98 -27.89
CA PRO A 236 -13.09 -3.43 -28.47
C PRO A 236 -11.89 -3.11 -27.57
N GLY A 237 -10.99 -4.08 -27.40
CA GLY A 237 -9.79 -3.94 -26.58
C GLY A 237 -10.00 -4.11 -25.07
N SER A 238 -11.24 -4.37 -24.62
CA SER A 238 -11.53 -4.62 -23.20
C SER A 238 -10.79 -5.85 -22.70
N SER A 239 -10.42 -5.81 -21.42
CA SER A 239 -9.90 -6.99 -20.71
C SER A 239 -10.96 -7.50 -19.74
N TYR A 240 -10.98 -8.82 -19.52
CA TYR A 240 -11.98 -9.49 -18.71
C TYR A 240 -11.31 -10.38 -17.68
N ALA A 241 -11.73 -10.24 -16.43
CA ALA A 241 -11.27 -11.03 -15.31
C ALA A 241 -12.46 -11.49 -14.45
N VAL A 242 -12.17 -12.31 -13.44
CA VAL A 242 -13.18 -12.79 -12.50
C VAL A 242 -12.67 -12.70 -11.07
N SER A 243 -13.58 -12.47 -10.14
CA SER A 243 -13.36 -12.69 -8.70
C SER A 243 -14.59 -13.34 -8.10
N GLU A 244 -14.44 -14.12 -7.02
CA GLU A 244 -15.59 -14.78 -6.39
C GLU A 244 -16.66 -13.80 -5.87
N SER A 245 -16.27 -12.55 -5.61
CA SER A 245 -17.16 -11.50 -5.10
C SER A 245 -17.57 -10.47 -6.15
N GLY A 246 -16.97 -10.51 -7.35
CA GLY A 246 -17.11 -9.47 -8.38
C GLY A 246 -16.33 -8.18 -8.12
N TRP A 247 -15.73 -8.03 -6.92
CA TRP A 247 -14.93 -6.85 -6.56
C TRP A 247 -13.49 -6.99 -7.00
N ILE A 248 -12.83 -5.86 -7.25
CA ILE A 248 -11.39 -5.82 -7.48
C ILE A 248 -10.62 -6.17 -6.20
N ASN A 249 -9.52 -6.89 -6.35
CA ASN A 249 -8.59 -7.19 -5.28
C ASN A 249 -7.16 -6.77 -5.71
N GLY A 250 -6.19 -6.85 -4.79
CA GLY A 250 -4.84 -6.39 -5.08
C GLY A 250 -4.14 -7.12 -6.23
N HIS A 251 -4.45 -8.40 -6.45
CA HIS A 251 -3.91 -9.16 -7.59
C HIS A 251 -4.49 -8.66 -8.91
N LEU A 252 -5.82 -8.57 -8.99
CA LEU A 252 -6.52 -8.05 -10.18
C LEU A 252 -6.10 -6.61 -10.49
N TYR A 253 -5.84 -5.80 -9.47
CA TYR A 253 -5.36 -4.43 -9.66
C TYR A 253 -3.95 -4.38 -10.28
N VAL A 254 -3.06 -5.31 -9.89
CA VAL A 254 -1.74 -5.44 -10.53
C VAL A 254 -1.87 -5.92 -11.98
N GLU A 255 -2.79 -6.85 -12.26
CA GLU A 255 -3.09 -7.29 -13.64
C GLU A 255 -3.61 -6.12 -14.49
N TRP A 256 -4.55 -5.35 -13.96
CA TRP A 256 -5.01 -4.12 -14.57
C TRP A 256 -3.86 -3.13 -14.81
N PHE A 257 -2.97 -2.95 -13.84
CA PHE A 257 -1.84 -2.03 -13.97
C PHE A 257 -0.84 -2.48 -15.06
N LYS A 258 -0.60 -3.79 -15.20
CA LYS A 258 0.19 -4.36 -16.31
C LYS A 258 -0.50 -4.11 -17.66
N TRP A 259 -1.82 -4.29 -17.71
CA TRP A 259 -2.62 -3.95 -18.87
C TRP A 259 -2.53 -2.45 -19.21
N PHE A 260 -2.59 -1.57 -18.21
CA PHE A 260 -2.43 -0.11 -18.37
C PHE A 260 -1.05 0.26 -18.92
N ILE A 261 0.02 -0.37 -18.44
CA ILE A 261 1.39 -0.17 -18.96
C ILE A 261 1.45 -0.49 -20.45
N GLU A 262 0.84 -1.61 -20.87
CA GLU A 262 0.82 -2.03 -22.27
C GLU A 262 0.03 -1.04 -23.15
N HIS A 263 -1.13 -0.57 -22.68
CA HIS A 263 -1.97 0.39 -23.41
C HIS A 263 -1.37 1.79 -23.47
N THR A 264 -0.43 2.11 -22.57
CA THR A 264 0.25 3.41 -22.53
C THR A 264 1.72 3.33 -22.95
N LYS A 265 2.15 2.22 -23.56
CA LYS A 265 3.56 1.99 -23.94
C LYS A 265 4.09 3.02 -24.95
N ASN A 266 3.23 3.49 -25.84
CA ASN A 266 3.57 4.46 -26.89
C ASN A 266 3.56 5.92 -26.39
N ILE A 267 3.09 6.15 -25.16
CA ILE A 267 3.05 7.49 -24.57
C ILE A 267 4.41 7.77 -23.95
N SER A 268 5.00 8.92 -24.34
CA SER A 268 6.26 9.40 -23.77
C SER A 268 6.15 9.47 -22.24
N LYS A 269 7.24 9.16 -21.54
CA LYS A 269 7.30 9.14 -20.08
C LYS A 269 7.80 10.49 -19.52
N PRO A 270 7.62 10.78 -18.21
CA PRO A 270 6.77 10.05 -17.28
C PRO A 270 5.28 10.20 -17.60
N ILE A 271 4.47 9.28 -17.09
CA ILE A 271 3.00 9.36 -17.07
C ILE A 271 2.56 9.65 -15.63
N LEU A 272 1.55 10.48 -15.44
CA LEU A 272 0.87 10.65 -14.15
C LEU A 272 -0.42 9.84 -14.16
N LEU A 273 -0.60 8.99 -13.17
CA LEU A 273 -1.84 8.26 -12.91
C LEU A 273 -2.44 8.71 -11.57
N ILE A 274 -3.63 9.28 -11.64
CA ILE A 274 -4.42 9.74 -10.51
C ILE A 274 -5.46 8.66 -10.19
N MET A 275 -5.44 8.14 -8.97
CA MET A 275 -6.34 7.04 -8.58
C MET A 275 -6.88 7.25 -7.16
N ASP A 276 -7.90 6.49 -6.82
CA ASP A 276 -8.45 6.49 -5.47
C ASP A 276 -7.41 5.97 -4.43
N ASN A 277 -7.71 6.11 -3.14
CA ASN A 277 -6.83 5.68 -2.05
C ASN A 277 -7.36 4.40 -1.38
N HIS A 278 -7.81 3.44 -2.17
CA HIS A 278 -8.27 2.16 -1.65
C HIS A 278 -7.09 1.22 -1.33
N PRO A 279 -7.09 0.49 -0.20
CA PRO A 279 -5.99 -0.40 0.18
C PRO A 279 -5.68 -1.54 -0.80
N SER A 280 -6.59 -1.91 -1.71
CA SER A 280 -6.31 -2.87 -2.78
C SER A 280 -5.31 -2.32 -3.80
N HIS A 281 -5.24 -1.00 -3.98
CA HIS A 281 -4.47 -0.36 -5.06
C HIS A 281 -3.00 -0.17 -4.70
N VAL A 282 -2.61 -0.46 -3.45
CA VAL A 282 -1.27 -0.21 -2.95
C VAL A 282 -0.62 -1.52 -2.50
N GLY A 283 0.42 -1.93 -3.24
CA GLY A 283 1.28 -3.09 -2.95
C GLY A 283 2.69 -2.87 -3.49
N ILE A 284 3.67 -3.59 -2.95
CA ILE A 284 5.09 -3.44 -3.32
C ILE A 284 5.31 -3.71 -4.81
N GLU A 285 4.68 -4.73 -5.38
CA GLU A 285 4.80 -5.04 -6.82
C GLU A 285 4.32 -3.87 -7.68
N LEU A 286 3.14 -3.29 -7.37
CA LEU A 286 2.62 -2.15 -8.11
C LEU A 286 3.54 -0.94 -8.03
N ILE A 287 4.09 -0.64 -6.84
CA ILE A 287 5.03 0.48 -6.66
C ILE A 287 6.31 0.25 -7.48
N GLN A 288 6.81 -0.98 -7.52
CA GLN A 288 7.98 -1.35 -8.31
C GLN A 288 7.70 -1.22 -9.81
N LEU A 289 6.57 -1.72 -10.30
CA LEU A 289 6.12 -1.58 -11.68
C LEU A 289 5.99 -0.10 -12.07
N ALA A 290 5.33 0.70 -11.23
CA ALA A 290 5.16 2.12 -11.47
C ALA A 290 6.51 2.83 -11.60
N LYS A 291 7.45 2.54 -10.70
CA LYS A 291 8.81 3.08 -10.76
C LYS A 291 9.56 2.63 -12.02
N GLN A 292 9.49 1.35 -12.37
CA GLN A 292 10.18 0.78 -13.54
C GLN A 292 9.69 1.39 -14.86
N HIS A 293 8.38 1.65 -14.97
CA HIS A 293 7.75 2.20 -16.17
C HIS A 293 7.57 3.73 -16.13
N GLN A 294 8.19 4.40 -15.16
CA GLN A 294 8.13 5.86 -14.99
C GLN A 294 6.68 6.39 -14.92
N ILE A 295 5.83 5.68 -14.18
CA ILE A 295 4.46 6.07 -13.86
C ILE A 295 4.47 6.68 -12.46
N LEU A 296 4.10 7.95 -12.40
CA LEU A 296 3.91 8.70 -11.16
C LEU A 296 2.51 8.42 -10.65
N LEU A 297 2.40 7.96 -9.41
CA LEU A 297 1.12 7.72 -8.75
C LEU A 297 0.77 8.91 -7.88
N LEU A 298 -0.44 9.44 -8.02
CA LEU A 298 -1.01 10.43 -7.12
C LEU A 298 -2.35 9.92 -6.61
N LEU A 299 -2.44 9.70 -5.30
CA LEU A 299 -3.69 9.20 -4.71
C LEU A 299 -4.60 10.36 -4.34
N LEU A 300 -5.90 10.16 -4.55
CA LEU A 300 -6.91 11.09 -4.10
C LEU A 300 -6.97 11.11 -2.57
N PRO A 301 -7.27 12.26 -1.95
CA PRO A 301 -7.45 12.31 -0.52
C PRO A 301 -8.66 11.43 -0.11
N PRO A 302 -8.58 10.73 1.04
CA PRO A 302 -9.66 9.86 1.48
C PRO A 302 -10.97 10.64 1.64
N ASN A 303 -12.09 10.03 1.25
CA ASN A 303 -13.44 10.62 1.25
C ASN A 303 -13.62 11.84 0.34
N CYS A 304 -12.75 12.06 -0.65
CA CYS A 304 -12.89 13.18 -1.60
C CYS A 304 -13.36 12.75 -3.00
N THR A 305 -13.78 11.49 -3.16
CA THR A 305 -14.16 10.88 -4.45
C THR A 305 -15.21 11.73 -5.17
N HIS A 306 -16.35 12.01 -4.52
CA HIS A 306 -17.43 12.89 -4.99
C HIS A 306 -17.07 14.33 -5.39
N VAL A 307 -15.85 14.83 -5.13
CA VAL A 307 -15.42 16.20 -5.47
C VAL A 307 -14.20 16.20 -6.38
N LEU A 308 -13.30 15.24 -6.18
CA LEU A 308 -11.97 15.23 -6.79
C LEU A 308 -11.75 14.07 -7.76
N GLN A 309 -12.66 13.10 -7.89
CA GLN A 309 -12.59 12.10 -8.95
C GLN A 309 -13.19 12.66 -10.24
N PRO A 310 -12.37 12.89 -11.29
CA PRO A 310 -12.88 13.30 -12.59
C PRO A 310 -13.90 12.32 -13.18
N LEU A 311 -13.66 11.01 -13.05
CA LEU A 311 -14.56 9.99 -13.59
C LEU A 311 -15.94 10.00 -12.90
N ASP A 312 -16.00 10.09 -11.57
CA ASP A 312 -17.28 10.25 -10.84
C ASP A 312 -18.01 11.55 -11.21
N ALA A 313 -17.28 12.66 -11.37
CA ALA A 313 -17.89 13.97 -11.57
C ALA A 313 -18.39 14.21 -13.01
N VAL A 314 -17.83 13.51 -13.99
CA VAL A 314 -18.05 13.83 -15.43
C VAL A 314 -18.46 12.61 -16.26
N THR A 315 -18.07 11.40 -15.87
CA THR A 315 -18.24 10.19 -16.71
C THR A 315 -19.26 9.20 -16.16
N PHE A 316 -19.29 8.97 -14.84
CA PHE A 316 -20.23 8.07 -14.20
C PHE A 316 -21.51 8.72 -13.67
N GLY A 317 -21.46 10.05 -13.45
CA GLY A 317 -22.56 10.85 -12.91
C GLY A 317 -23.70 11.07 -13.87
#